data_AF-A0A401MY58-F1
#
_entry.id   AF-A0A401MY58-F1
#
_cell.length_a   1.000
_cell.length_b   1.000
_cell.length_c   1.000
_cell.angle_alpha   90.00
_cell.angle_beta   90.00
_cell.angle_gamma   90.00
#
_symmetry.space_group_name_H-M   'P 1'
#
loop_
_entity.id
_entity.type
_entity.pdbx_description
1 polymer ?
#
loop_
_entity_poly.entity_id
_entity_poly.type
_entity_poly.pdbx_seq_one_letter_code
_entity_poly.pdbx_strand_id
1 'polypeptide(L)'
;MCDDALSRFAGVNGGLMGKRLFALFGCVILAVTAVVGLSATGHADHDGWPPNPPPSASSEFSWHWNGDDAEPLCKIEGSISEEVIDEKVVVTGSFLGCDGEREEDVEGLNVSGFHRDGERAEFYGKTCWDPCSWSVEIPYRGAGRYYGIVTFDDNGYLANHGVDPHVSLSAYVTNTGSKPTPTPTQTPLPVPTPTPTPTPTPEKIATTTAYTGRIRVVNGKDFPVVAALRDVDGSPVSGRTLNFALGSGNTRQTCTGTTDSQGAARCVINSVDQPVSPKAALTVAFSGDGRYKPSNTSQQLQLQTPTTLEYRGPTHLANGEPVKLAAKLTDFRTRPIAGKSVRMNVGSGSAQQSCVGVTNTQGTARCNISSADQPLTDSATVPAQARFSGDDTYLASEDAATLKLQYFTGRAYGASANVTLPLLLGIDLPAQPDTSAVRTAHSGTTAPGCTATLSTPLLTSESLCPKVTTTLNPGVITSSSTVESVRVGLPGSPVIEISGLTATATSRCGSTSGSTTMKLVIGGKTVSVPTAPNSTIGLPGGGQLVINEQHDAEDADYGIEVTGARLTGMANLADIVLASTSSAAHNCPSR
;
A
#
# COMPACT_ATOMS: atom_id res chain seq x y z
N MET A 1 2.62 -5.83 -23.36
CA MET A 1 2.12 -6.70 -24.45
C MET A 1 0.62 -6.58 -24.50
N CYS A 2 0.06 -6.05 -25.58
CA CYS A 2 -1.17 -6.50 -26.26
C CYS A 2 -1.45 -5.49 -27.37
N ASP A 3 -1.19 -5.91 -28.59
CA ASP A 3 -1.50 -5.19 -29.83
C ASP A 3 -2.86 -5.65 -30.37
N ASP A 4 -3.33 -4.92 -31.39
CA ASP A 4 -4.29 -5.36 -32.42
C ASP A 4 -5.71 -5.83 -32.01
N ALA A 5 -6.73 -5.05 -32.44
CA ALA A 5 -7.96 -5.64 -32.99
C ALA A 5 -8.74 -4.66 -33.91
N LEU A 6 -9.07 -5.15 -35.10
CA LEU A 6 -10.26 -4.81 -35.91
C LEU A 6 -10.42 -3.38 -36.47
N SER A 7 -9.94 -3.24 -37.71
CA SER A 7 -10.63 -2.42 -38.71
C SER A 7 -11.88 -3.14 -39.28
N ARG A 8 -12.66 -2.41 -40.11
CA ARG A 8 -13.82 -2.84 -40.94
C ARG A 8 -15.21 -2.82 -40.30
N PHE A 9 -15.95 -1.75 -40.59
CA PHE A 9 -17.33 -1.87 -41.08
C PHE A 9 -17.55 -0.92 -42.26
N ALA A 10 -18.12 -1.44 -43.35
CA ALA A 10 -18.80 -0.64 -44.37
C ALA A 10 -20.32 -0.71 -44.10
N GLY A 11 -21.18 0.22 -44.51
CA GLY A 11 -20.94 1.41 -45.34
C GLY A 11 -21.98 1.49 -46.47
N VAL A 12 -23.10 2.19 -46.25
CA VAL A 12 -24.20 2.35 -47.22
C VAL A 12 -24.82 3.76 -47.16
N ASN A 13 -24.78 4.42 -48.32
CA ASN A 13 -25.67 5.46 -48.89
C ASN A 13 -26.67 6.26 -48.01
N GLY A 14 -26.72 7.57 -48.24
CA GLY A 14 -27.89 8.43 -47.98
C GLY A 14 -27.55 9.92 -47.99
N GLY A 15 -28.35 10.79 -48.62
CA GLY A 15 -28.03 12.22 -48.72
C GLY A 15 -29.25 13.16 -48.80
N LEU A 16 -28.93 14.46 -48.83
CA LEU A 16 -29.79 15.66 -48.96
C LEU A 16 -30.54 16.20 -47.71
N MET A 17 -30.27 17.49 -47.47
CA MET A 17 -31.16 18.58 -47.03
C MET A 17 -31.94 18.52 -45.70
N GLY A 18 -31.64 19.48 -44.81
CA GLY A 18 -32.64 20.52 -44.48
C GLY A 18 -32.73 21.05 -43.04
N LYS A 19 -32.51 22.37 -42.87
CA LYS A 19 -32.90 23.25 -41.72
C LYS A 19 -32.13 22.97 -40.40
N ARG A 20 -31.41 23.94 -39.80
CA ARG A 20 -31.86 25.13 -39.04
C ARG A 20 -32.73 24.73 -37.83
N LEU A 21 -32.50 25.21 -36.59
CA LEU A 21 -32.11 26.58 -36.21
C LEU A 21 -31.58 26.69 -34.75
N PHE A 22 -30.43 27.37 -34.53
CA PHE A 22 -29.94 28.01 -33.26
C PHE A 22 -29.75 27.10 -32.01
N ALA A 23 -28.90 27.39 -31.01
CA ALA A 23 -27.69 28.22 -30.79
C ALA A 23 -27.08 27.74 -29.43
N LEU A 24 -26.02 28.25 -28.76
CA LEU A 24 -25.20 29.48 -28.78
C LEU A 24 -23.71 29.13 -28.48
N PHE A 25 -22.77 30.05 -28.78
CA PHE A 25 -21.44 30.32 -28.16
C PHE A 25 -20.49 29.16 -27.76
N GLY A 26 -19.18 29.23 -28.01
CA GLY A 26 -18.40 30.24 -28.72
C GLY A 26 -16.89 30.01 -28.58
N CYS A 27 -16.15 30.11 -29.68
CA CYS A 27 -14.69 29.99 -29.71
C CYS A 27 -14.13 31.12 -30.59
N VAL A 28 -13.08 31.81 -30.13
CA VAL A 28 -12.48 32.95 -30.84
C VAL A 28 -11.01 32.65 -31.11
N ILE A 29 -10.67 32.61 -32.40
CA ILE A 29 -9.30 32.71 -32.88
C ILE A 29 -9.14 34.13 -33.42
N LEU A 30 -8.07 34.81 -33.04
CA LEU A 30 -7.61 36.02 -33.73
C LEU A 30 -6.10 35.90 -33.97
N ALA A 31 -5.68 36.02 -35.22
CA ALA A 31 -4.26 36.03 -35.59
C ALA A 31 -3.77 37.47 -35.76
N VAL A 32 -2.56 37.77 -35.30
CA VAL A 32 -1.83 39.00 -35.61
C VAL A 32 -0.40 38.62 -35.98
N THR A 33 0.00 38.93 -37.21
CA THR A 33 1.37 38.74 -37.69
C THR A 33 2.19 39.99 -37.37
N ALA A 34 3.38 39.81 -36.80
CA ALA A 34 4.35 40.89 -36.61
C ALA A 34 5.75 40.42 -37.03
N VAL A 35 6.48 41.28 -37.76
CA VAL A 35 7.84 41.01 -38.24
C VAL A 35 8.81 41.97 -37.53
N VAL A 36 9.70 41.41 -36.70
CA VAL A 36 10.91 42.09 -36.20
C VAL A 36 12.03 41.05 -36.17
N GLY A 37 13.24 41.43 -36.59
CA GLY A 37 14.39 40.51 -36.65
C GLY A 37 15.12 40.37 -35.30
N LEU A 38 15.85 39.26 -35.13
CA LEU A 38 16.76 39.08 -34.00
C LEU A 38 17.98 40.01 -34.15
N SER A 39 17.99 41.11 -33.42
CA SER A 39 19.23 41.79 -33.02
C SER A 39 19.84 41.05 -31.82
N ALA A 40 21.16 40.87 -31.84
CA ALA A 40 21.89 40.34 -30.69
C ALA A 40 21.89 41.33 -29.50
N THR A 41 22.46 40.88 -28.37
CA THR A 41 22.63 41.58 -27.08
C THR A 41 21.35 41.75 -26.24
N GLY A 42 21.15 40.81 -25.31
CA GLY A 42 20.60 41.11 -23.99
C GLY A 42 21.73 41.02 -22.96
N HIS A 43 22.00 42.10 -22.22
CA HIS A 43 22.80 41.99 -20.99
C HIS A 43 21.91 41.45 -19.87
N ALA A 44 22.44 40.55 -19.05
CA ALA A 44 21.89 40.29 -17.73
C ALA A 44 22.53 41.28 -16.75
N ASP A 45 21.78 42.30 -16.32
CA ASP A 45 22.24 43.25 -15.30
C ASP A 45 22.28 42.58 -13.92
N HIS A 46 23.36 42.84 -13.17
CA HIS A 46 23.68 42.19 -11.91
C HIS A 46 22.96 42.83 -10.71
N ASP A 47 21.67 42.54 -10.53
CA ASP A 47 20.90 42.97 -9.34
C ASP A 47 20.03 41.81 -8.79
N GLY A 48 20.65 40.88 -8.06
CA GLY A 48 19.94 39.70 -7.53
C GLY A 48 20.74 38.71 -6.67
N TRP A 49 21.99 39.00 -6.31
CA TRP A 49 22.77 38.08 -5.47
C TRP A 49 22.37 38.17 -3.99
N PRO A 50 22.17 37.04 -3.28
CA PRO A 50 21.93 37.07 -1.83
C PRO A 50 23.18 37.59 -1.09
N PRO A 51 23.03 38.32 0.03
CA PRO A 51 24.17 38.93 0.71
C PRO A 51 25.06 37.87 1.40
N ASN A 52 26.18 37.54 0.73
CA ASN A 52 27.20 36.55 1.12
C ASN A 52 26.76 35.07 0.94
N PRO A 53 26.75 34.53 -0.30
CA PRO A 53 26.72 33.08 -0.49
C PRO A 53 28.01 32.43 0.04
N PRO A 54 27.99 31.15 0.42
CA PRO A 54 29.14 30.45 1.02
C PRO A 54 30.33 30.27 0.05
N PRO A 55 31.53 29.96 0.57
CA PRO A 55 32.72 29.68 -0.25
C PRO A 55 32.64 28.32 -0.98
N SER A 56 31.71 27.44 -0.60
CA SER A 56 31.34 26.23 -1.34
C SER A 56 29.84 26.02 -1.32
N ALA A 57 29.27 25.51 -2.42
CA ALA A 57 27.84 25.28 -2.59
C ALA A 57 27.57 24.06 -3.48
N SER A 58 26.36 23.52 -3.37
CA SER A 58 25.86 22.39 -4.16
C SER A 58 24.39 22.58 -4.48
N SER A 59 23.96 22.19 -5.69
CA SER A 59 22.56 22.21 -6.10
C SER A 59 22.19 20.87 -6.73
N GLU A 60 20.99 20.39 -6.39
CA GLU A 60 20.36 19.19 -6.95
C GLU A 60 19.22 19.65 -7.86
N PHE A 61 19.14 19.08 -9.06
CA PHE A 61 18.16 19.41 -10.10
C PHE A 61 17.79 18.16 -10.90
N SER A 62 16.84 18.26 -11.80
CA SER A 62 16.35 17.13 -12.61
C SER A 62 15.86 17.60 -13.98
N TRP A 63 15.71 16.66 -14.91
CA TRP A 63 15.25 16.94 -16.28
C TRP A 63 13.93 16.22 -16.62
N HIS A 64 12.99 16.98 -17.19
CA HIS A 64 11.77 16.44 -17.79
C HIS A 64 11.92 16.39 -19.32
N TRP A 65 12.07 15.20 -19.89
CA TRP A 65 12.00 15.01 -21.34
C TRP A 65 10.62 14.46 -21.74
N ASN A 66 9.91 15.16 -22.63
CA ASN A 66 8.59 14.80 -23.18
C ASN A 66 7.42 14.51 -22.19
N GLY A 67 7.63 14.64 -20.88
CA GLY A 67 6.55 14.65 -19.88
C GLY A 67 6.21 13.30 -19.22
N ASP A 68 7.16 12.37 -19.15
CA ASP A 68 7.07 11.19 -18.27
C ASP A 68 7.66 11.48 -16.88
N ASP A 69 6.93 11.16 -15.81
CA ASP A 69 7.25 11.48 -14.39
C ASP A 69 8.39 10.62 -13.79
N ALA A 70 9.43 10.30 -14.54
CA ALA A 70 10.48 9.31 -14.18
C ALA A 70 11.91 9.89 -14.28
N GLU A 71 12.20 10.91 -13.48
CA GLU A 71 13.45 11.66 -13.56
C GLU A 71 14.68 10.99 -12.89
N PRO A 72 15.88 11.15 -13.45
CA PRO A 72 17.14 11.01 -12.72
C PRO A 72 17.46 12.32 -11.97
N LEU A 73 17.82 12.24 -10.69
CA LEU A 73 18.31 13.39 -9.94
C LEU A 73 19.78 13.67 -10.31
N CYS A 74 20.05 14.89 -10.77
CA CYS A 74 21.35 15.42 -11.16
C CYS A 74 21.93 16.32 -10.06
N LYS A 75 23.27 16.45 -10.00
CA LYS A 75 23.93 17.32 -9.01
C LYS A 75 25.16 18.06 -9.54
N ILE A 76 25.23 19.35 -9.21
CA ILE A 76 26.43 20.20 -9.37
C ILE A 76 26.96 20.68 -8.02
N GLU A 77 28.28 20.85 -7.93
CA GLU A 77 28.99 21.44 -6.79
C GLU A 77 30.04 22.44 -7.25
N GLY A 78 30.43 23.38 -6.39
CA GLY A 78 31.55 24.29 -6.65
C GLY A 78 32.13 24.93 -5.40
N SER A 79 33.35 25.46 -5.50
CA SER A 79 34.03 26.17 -4.41
C SER A 79 35.09 27.17 -4.88
N ILE A 80 35.42 28.14 -4.03
CA ILE A 80 36.48 29.14 -4.22
C ILE A 80 37.54 28.95 -3.13
N SER A 81 38.82 28.98 -3.51
CA SER A 81 39.95 28.98 -2.58
C SER A 81 40.04 30.28 -1.77
N GLU A 82 40.15 30.17 -0.45
CA GLU A 82 40.48 31.31 0.42
C GLU A 82 42.00 31.61 0.45
N GLU A 83 42.84 30.68 -0.01
CA GLU A 83 44.30 30.84 -0.13
C GLU A 83 44.72 31.31 -1.53
N VAL A 84 45.80 32.11 -1.58
CA VAL A 84 46.44 32.62 -2.81
C VAL A 84 47.70 31.81 -3.09
N ILE A 85 47.80 31.23 -4.29
CA ILE A 85 48.95 30.43 -4.75
C ILE A 85 49.50 31.07 -6.03
N ASP A 86 50.80 31.35 -6.09
CA ASP A 86 51.51 31.96 -7.23
C ASP A 86 50.79 33.15 -7.89
N GLU A 87 50.30 34.07 -7.04
CA GLU A 87 49.50 35.25 -7.41
C GLU A 87 48.16 34.92 -8.12
N LYS A 88 47.53 33.79 -7.75
CA LYS A 88 46.22 33.35 -8.27
C LYS A 88 45.28 32.83 -7.16
N VAL A 89 43.99 32.86 -7.47
CA VAL A 89 42.87 32.31 -6.69
C VAL A 89 42.21 31.21 -7.52
N VAL A 90 42.02 30.02 -6.94
CA VAL A 90 41.42 28.89 -7.66
C VAL A 90 39.92 28.85 -7.43
N VAL A 91 39.15 28.74 -8.52
CA VAL A 91 37.72 28.41 -8.50
C VAL A 91 37.54 27.01 -9.09
N THR A 92 36.69 26.19 -8.48
CA THR A 92 36.43 24.80 -8.90
C THR A 92 34.94 24.53 -9.04
N GLY A 93 34.61 23.56 -9.87
CA GLY A 93 33.26 23.07 -10.06
C GLY A 93 33.26 21.62 -10.51
N SER A 94 32.19 20.90 -10.17
CA SER A 94 32.01 19.50 -10.52
C SER A 94 30.57 19.20 -10.90
N PHE A 95 30.39 18.43 -11.97
CA PHE A 95 29.15 17.72 -12.24
C PHE A 95 29.29 16.28 -11.73
N LEU A 96 28.32 15.79 -10.97
CA LEU A 96 28.40 14.49 -10.31
C LEU A 96 27.59 13.39 -11.01
N GLY A 97 27.04 13.67 -12.18
CA GLY A 97 26.15 12.78 -12.92
C GLY A 97 24.71 12.83 -12.41
N CYS A 98 23.88 11.89 -12.90
CA CYS A 98 22.48 11.76 -12.53
C CYS A 98 22.06 10.29 -12.34
N ASP A 99 21.03 10.03 -11.51
CA ASP A 99 20.55 8.69 -11.13
C ASP A 99 19.78 7.96 -12.27
N GLY A 100 20.45 7.50 -13.33
CA GLY A 100 19.82 6.73 -14.43
C GLY A 100 20.80 6.00 -15.37
N GLU A 101 20.28 5.15 -16.27
CA GLU A 101 21.05 4.71 -17.45
C GLU A 101 20.98 5.80 -18.53
N ARG A 102 22.11 6.05 -19.21
CA ARG A 102 22.28 7.15 -20.18
C ARG A 102 21.40 7.01 -21.42
N GLU A 103 20.79 8.11 -21.85
CA GLU A 103 20.83 8.46 -23.28
C GLU A 103 22.15 9.18 -23.59
N GLU A 104 22.68 8.97 -24.79
CA GLU A 104 23.93 9.59 -25.25
C GLU A 104 23.59 10.85 -26.06
N ASP A 105 23.72 12.03 -25.44
CA ASP A 105 24.05 13.36 -26.01
C ASP A 105 23.57 14.47 -25.06
N VAL A 106 24.45 14.93 -24.15
CA VAL A 106 24.18 16.05 -23.22
C VAL A 106 25.38 17.00 -23.23
N GLU A 107 25.14 18.29 -23.47
CA GLU A 107 26.21 19.30 -23.55
C GLU A 107 26.43 20.09 -22.24
N GLY A 108 27.67 20.58 -22.05
CA GLY A 108 27.96 21.82 -21.32
C GLY A 108 27.82 21.89 -19.79
N LEU A 109 28.94 21.72 -19.07
CA LEU A 109 29.15 22.44 -17.81
C LEU A 109 29.98 23.70 -18.11
N ASN A 110 29.49 24.88 -17.73
CA ASN A 110 30.13 26.18 -18.01
C ASN A 110 30.35 26.97 -16.73
N VAL A 111 31.52 27.58 -16.54
CA VAL A 111 31.83 28.29 -15.28
C VAL A 111 32.45 29.66 -15.53
N SER A 112 31.98 30.62 -14.73
CA SER A 112 32.39 32.02 -14.74
C SER A 112 33.10 32.38 -13.44
N GLY A 113 34.25 33.05 -13.58
CA GLY A 113 35.03 33.58 -12.46
C GLY A 113 34.87 35.09 -12.36
N PHE A 114 34.62 35.60 -11.15
CA PHE A 114 34.57 37.05 -10.90
C PHE A 114 35.77 37.49 -10.06
N HIS A 115 36.36 38.58 -10.50
CA HIS A 115 37.63 39.08 -10.00
C HIS A 115 37.50 39.86 -8.68
N ARG A 116 36.43 40.67 -8.58
CA ARG A 116 36.10 41.53 -7.43
C ARG A 116 34.68 42.09 -7.59
N ASP A 117 34.10 42.63 -6.52
CA ASP A 117 32.83 43.39 -6.55
C ASP A 117 32.77 44.39 -7.72
N GLY A 118 31.88 44.16 -8.68
CA GLY A 118 31.60 45.08 -9.80
C GLY A 118 32.51 44.99 -11.03
N GLU A 119 33.48 44.06 -11.07
CA GLU A 119 34.33 43.84 -12.25
C GLU A 119 33.70 42.83 -13.24
N ARG A 120 34.03 42.93 -14.54
CA ARG A 120 33.45 42.07 -15.59
C ARG A 120 33.86 40.60 -15.41
N ALA A 121 32.90 39.70 -15.63
CA ALA A 121 33.14 38.26 -15.68
C ALA A 121 34.04 37.87 -16.86
N GLU A 122 34.98 36.95 -16.61
CA GLU A 122 35.70 36.23 -17.66
C GLU A 122 35.14 34.79 -17.74
N PHE A 123 34.69 34.39 -18.93
CA PHE A 123 34.06 33.10 -19.19
C PHE A 123 35.09 32.08 -19.66
N TYR A 124 35.15 30.93 -18.99
CA TYR A 124 36.12 29.86 -19.26
C TYR A 124 35.41 28.55 -19.62
N GLY A 125 34.72 28.54 -20.75
CA GLY A 125 33.93 27.40 -21.21
C GLY A 125 34.77 26.15 -21.50
N LYS A 126 34.37 25.00 -20.92
CA LYS A 126 35.05 23.71 -21.03
C LYS A 126 34.05 22.55 -20.92
N THR A 127 33.58 22.05 -22.06
CA THR A 127 32.76 20.83 -22.14
C THR A 127 33.51 19.59 -21.63
N CYS A 128 32.86 18.78 -20.79
CA CYS A 128 33.38 17.48 -20.32
C CYS A 128 32.29 16.39 -20.26
N TRP A 129 32.65 15.20 -20.75
CA TRP A 129 31.86 13.95 -20.75
C TRP A 129 31.71 13.30 -19.37
N ASP A 130 30.49 13.07 -18.88
CA ASP A 130 30.20 12.29 -17.65
C ASP A 130 30.76 12.96 -16.36
N PRO A 131 30.67 12.39 -15.13
CA PRO A 131 30.99 13.13 -13.91
C PRO A 131 32.43 13.66 -13.90
N CYS A 132 32.54 14.98 -14.02
CA CYS A 132 33.79 15.69 -14.26
C CYS A 132 33.97 16.87 -13.30
N SER A 133 35.21 17.06 -12.86
CA SER A 133 35.67 18.18 -12.03
C SER A 133 36.71 18.99 -12.78
N TRP A 134 36.61 20.31 -12.75
CA TRP A 134 37.53 21.23 -13.42
C TRP A 134 37.90 22.40 -12.47
N SER A 135 38.95 23.15 -12.82
CA SER A 135 39.39 24.33 -12.08
C SER A 135 39.90 25.44 -13.00
N VAL A 136 39.74 26.69 -12.57
CA VAL A 136 40.30 27.89 -13.22
C VAL A 136 41.08 28.68 -12.17
N GLU A 137 42.23 29.19 -12.60
CA GLU A 137 43.08 30.06 -11.79
C GLU A 137 42.86 31.52 -12.20
N ILE A 138 42.15 32.28 -11.38
CA ILE A 138 41.92 33.73 -11.56
C ILE A 138 43.13 34.48 -10.99
N PRO A 139 43.70 35.51 -11.66
CA PRO A 139 44.79 36.28 -11.06
C PRO A 139 44.35 36.97 -9.76
N TYR A 140 45.22 37.04 -8.76
CA TYR A 140 44.95 37.77 -7.52
C TYR A 140 45.28 39.26 -7.70
N ARG A 141 44.33 40.16 -7.41
CA ARG A 141 44.56 41.62 -7.46
C ARG A 141 44.18 42.34 -6.16
N GLY A 142 44.44 41.70 -5.04
CA GLY A 142 44.31 42.27 -3.70
C GLY A 142 43.21 41.61 -2.87
N ALA A 143 43.21 41.93 -1.58
CA ALA A 143 42.31 41.35 -0.61
C ALA A 143 40.89 41.89 -0.79
N GLY A 144 39.90 41.00 -0.76
CA GLY A 144 38.52 41.33 -1.10
C GLY A 144 37.64 40.10 -1.23
N ARG A 145 36.36 40.31 -1.55
CA ARG A 145 35.43 39.22 -1.85
C ARG A 145 35.53 38.86 -3.34
N TYR A 146 35.79 37.58 -3.60
CA TYR A 146 35.77 36.97 -4.93
C TYR A 146 34.46 36.18 -5.05
N TYR A 147 33.93 36.07 -6.27
CA TYR A 147 32.67 35.38 -6.56
C TYR A 147 32.83 34.42 -7.75
N GLY A 148 31.90 33.50 -7.90
CA GLY A 148 31.85 32.57 -9.03
C GLY A 148 30.44 32.03 -9.24
N ILE A 149 30.08 31.75 -10.49
CA ILE A 149 28.87 30.97 -10.82
C ILE A 149 29.30 29.76 -11.64
N VAL A 150 28.99 28.57 -11.12
CA VAL A 150 28.99 27.31 -11.88
C VAL A 150 27.61 27.13 -12.48
N THR A 151 27.48 27.06 -13.80
CA THR A 151 26.23 26.77 -14.53
C THR A 151 26.34 25.43 -15.26
N PHE A 152 25.20 24.78 -15.46
CA PHE A 152 25.03 23.75 -16.50
C PHE A 152 24.25 24.40 -17.65
N ASP A 153 24.70 24.22 -18.89
CA ASP A 153 24.37 25.09 -20.03
C ASP A 153 24.22 24.24 -21.31
N ASP A 154 22.96 23.97 -21.67
CA ASP A 154 22.58 23.10 -22.79
C ASP A 154 21.93 23.93 -23.90
N ASN A 155 22.42 23.78 -25.13
CA ASN A 155 21.84 24.40 -26.32
C ASN A 155 20.44 23.81 -26.67
N GLY A 156 20.06 22.68 -26.04
CA GLY A 156 18.87 21.88 -26.30
C GLY A 156 17.70 22.06 -25.32
N TYR A 157 17.03 23.22 -25.36
CA TYR A 157 15.64 23.37 -24.90
C TYR A 157 15.33 23.11 -23.40
N LEU A 158 16.34 23.04 -22.52
CA LEU A 158 16.13 22.83 -21.08
C LEU A 158 15.45 24.03 -20.40
N ALA A 159 14.49 23.75 -19.52
CA ALA A 159 13.75 24.78 -18.78
C ALA A 159 13.14 24.23 -17.47
N ASN A 160 13.89 24.23 -16.37
CA ASN A 160 13.25 24.20 -15.05
C ASN A 160 12.65 25.59 -14.78
N HIS A 161 11.38 25.77 -15.19
CA HIS A 161 10.68 27.06 -15.26
C HIS A 161 11.36 28.16 -16.12
N GLY A 162 12.40 27.83 -16.89
CA GLY A 162 13.04 28.72 -17.86
C GLY A 162 14.32 29.42 -17.39
N VAL A 163 15.06 28.83 -16.43
CA VAL A 163 16.37 29.32 -15.97
C VAL A 163 17.34 28.14 -15.77
N ASP A 164 18.62 28.35 -16.10
CA ASP A 164 19.67 27.33 -16.00
C ASP A 164 20.03 26.99 -14.54
N PRO A 165 20.24 25.71 -14.20
CA PRO A 165 20.64 25.31 -12.86
C PRO A 165 22.08 25.74 -12.58
N HIS A 166 22.28 26.45 -11.47
CA HIS A 166 23.56 27.04 -11.12
C HIS A 166 23.82 27.04 -9.61
N VAL A 167 25.10 27.17 -9.23
CA VAL A 167 25.52 27.49 -7.85
C VAL A 167 26.36 28.76 -7.81
N SER A 168 25.96 29.69 -6.94
CA SER A 168 26.62 30.97 -6.71
C SER A 168 27.48 30.91 -5.46
N LEU A 169 28.71 31.39 -5.56
CA LEU A 169 29.78 31.23 -4.56
C LEU A 169 30.36 32.58 -4.14
N SER A 170 30.80 32.73 -2.90
CA SER A 170 31.68 33.85 -2.52
C SER A 170 32.66 33.50 -1.39
N ALA A 171 33.90 33.95 -1.53
CA ALA A 171 34.97 33.78 -0.54
C ALA A 171 35.67 35.12 -0.29
N TYR A 172 36.13 35.37 0.94
CA TYR A 172 36.92 36.56 1.26
C TYR A 172 38.40 36.22 1.27
N VAL A 173 39.06 36.46 0.14
CA VAL A 173 40.46 36.08 -0.07
C VAL A 173 41.37 37.15 0.53
N THR A 174 42.38 36.71 1.28
CA THR A 174 43.45 37.57 1.80
C THR A 174 44.81 36.98 1.43
N ASN A 175 45.82 37.82 1.21
CA ASN A 175 47.17 37.32 0.94
C ASN A 175 47.87 36.90 2.25
N THR A 176 47.49 35.73 2.75
CA THR A 176 48.22 34.95 3.77
C THR A 176 49.33 34.10 3.15
N GLY A 177 49.50 34.14 1.82
CA GLY A 177 50.50 33.41 1.05
C GLY A 177 51.92 33.75 1.49
N SER A 178 52.50 32.88 2.33
CA SER A 178 53.85 33.06 2.87
C SER A 178 54.92 32.81 1.80
N LYS A 179 55.26 33.87 1.06
CA LYS A 179 56.43 33.90 0.18
C LYS A 179 57.67 33.40 0.95
N PRO A 180 58.44 32.43 0.42
CA PRO A 180 59.63 31.94 1.09
C PRO A 180 60.65 33.07 1.26
N THR A 181 60.87 33.47 2.50
CA THR A 181 61.78 34.57 2.86
C THR A 181 63.23 34.16 2.62
N PRO A 182 64.04 34.94 1.88
CA PRO A 182 65.46 34.64 1.72
C PRO A 182 66.19 34.77 3.07
N THR A 183 66.82 33.68 3.50
CA THR A 183 67.56 33.62 4.76
C THR A 183 68.72 34.62 4.77
N PRO A 184 68.91 35.43 5.83
CA PRO A 184 70.02 36.37 5.90
C PRO A 184 71.37 35.66 6.02
N THR A 185 72.30 35.99 5.12
CA THR A 185 73.68 35.49 5.15
C THR A 185 74.38 35.87 6.46
N GLN A 186 74.93 34.88 7.17
CA GLN A 186 75.87 35.12 8.27
C GLN A 186 77.25 34.49 8.00
N THR A 187 78.26 35.18 8.50
CA THR A 187 79.70 34.94 8.34
C THR A 187 80.14 33.57 8.90
N PRO A 188 81.10 32.87 8.27
CA PRO A 188 81.40 31.47 8.60
C PRO A 188 82.17 31.27 9.92
N LEU A 189 81.86 30.16 10.59
CA LEU A 189 82.69 29.48 11.60
C LEU A 189 82.87 28.00 11.17
N PRO A 190 83.77 27.20 11.79
CA PRO A 190 84.54 26.20 11.07
C PRO A 190 83.75 24.96 10.69
N VAL A 191 84.11 24.36 9.56
CA VAL A 191 83.52 23.13 9.02
C VAL A 191 83.76 21.94 9.97
N PRO A 192 82.72 21.31 10.53
CA PRO A 192 82.82 19.94 11.01
C PRO A 192 82.78 18.96 9.82
N THR A 193 83.46 17.83 9.98
CA THR A 193 83.57 16.73 9.00
C THR A 193 82.24 16.36 8.34
N PRO A 194 82.17 16.08 7.02
CA PRO A 194 80.93 15.74 6.35
C PRO A 194 80.29 14.45 6.89
N THR A 195 79.16 14.60 7.58
CA THR A 195 78.17 13.53 7.76
C THR A 195 77.67 13.11 6.37
N PRO A 196 77.58 11.79 6.06
CA PRO A 196 77.09 11.35 4.76
C PRO A 196 75.64 11.81 4.55
N THR A 197 75.40 12.48 3.42
CA THR A 197 74.04 12.78 2.95
C THR A 197 73.24 11.48 2.87
N PRO A 198 72.06 11.38 3.51
CA PRO A 198 71.22 10.20 3.36
C PRO A 198 70.83 10.05 1.90
N THR A 199 71.08 8.87 1.32
CA THR A 199 70.63 8.51 -0.03
C THR A 199 69.13 8.81 -0.16
N PRO A 200 68.67 9.47 -1.24
CA PRO A 200 67.25 9.74 -1.40
C PRO A 200 66.47 8.41 -1.45
N THR A 201 65.73 8.13 -0.38
CA THR A 201 64.79 7.01 -0.33
C THR A 201 63.77 7.21 -1.46
N PRO A 202 63.56 6.22 -2.35
CA PRO A 202 62.64 6.38 -3.48
C PRO A 202 61.24 6.72 -2.97
N GLU A 203 60.70 7.85 -3.41
CA GLU A 203 59.39 8.29 -2.96
C GLU A 203 58.29 7.39 -3.53
N LYS A 204 57.34 7.02 -2.67
CA LYS A 204 56.20 6.20 -3.07
C LYS A 204 55.19 7.05 -3.85
N ILE A 205 54.68 6.48 -4.94
CA ILE A 205 53.67 7.10 -5.81
C ILE A 205 52.37 7.27 -5.00
N ALA A 206 51.70 8.43 -5.08
CA ALA A 206 50.41 8.63 -4.42
C ALA A 206 49.29 7.81 -5.12
N THR A 207 48.23 7.49 -4.39
CA THR A 207 47.07 6.77 -4.94
C THR A 207 45.75 7.40 -4.48
N THR A 208 44.71 7.16 -5.26
CA THR A 208 43.32 7.54 -4.97
C THR A 208 42.44 6.30 -5.06
N THR A 209 41.67 6.03 -4.01
CA THR A 209 40.64 4.99 -4.00
C THR A 209 39.28 5.64 -4.23
N ALA A 210 38.46 5.12 -5.13
CA ALA A 210 37.11 5.60 -5.41
C ALA A 210 36.10 4.45 -5.38
N TYR A 211 34.99 4.58 -4.64
CA TYR A 211 33.91 3.60 -4.66
C TYR A 211 33.05 3.78 -5.91
N THR A 212 32.71 2.69 -6.59
CA THR A 212 31.98 2.71 -7.88
C THR A 212 30.83 1.70 -7.91
N GLY A 213 30.37 1.26 -6.73
CA GLY A 213 29.30 0.28 -6.58
C GLY A 213 27.93 0.87 -6.25
N ARG A 214 26.90 0.02 -6.21
CA ARG A 214 25.51 0.40 -5.93
C ARG A 214 25.36 0.97 -4.50
N ILE A 215 24.64 2.09 -4.36
CA ILE A 215 24.45 2.75 -3.06
C ILE A 215 23.34 2.15 -2.17
N ARG A 216 22.47 1.30 -2.72
CA ARG A 216 21.37 0.66 -1.97
C ARG A 216 21.78 -0.72 -1.42
N VAL A 217 21.65 -0.90 -0.11
CA VAL A 217 21.99 -2.13 0.64
C VAL A 217 20.82 -2.58 1.51
N VAL A 218 20.64 -3.90 1.65
CA VAL A 218 19.51 -4.50 2.38
C VAL A 218 20.02 -5.52 3.40
N ASN A 219 19.60 -5.40 4.66
CA ASN A 219 19.92 -6.37 5.71
C ASN A 219 19.39 -7.78 5.34
N GLY A 220 20.13 -8.84 5.70
CA GLY A 220 19.82 -10.23 5.34
C GLY A 220 19.99 -10.58 3.86
N LYS A 221 20.71 -9.76 3.08
CA LYS A 221 21.02 -9.98 1.66
C LYS A 221 22.50 -9.79 1.37
N ASP A 222 22.96 -10.39 0.27
CA ASP A 222 24.35 -10.24 -0.19
C ASP A 222 24.55 -8.91 -0.92
N PHE A 223 25.70 -8.28 -0.67
CA PHE A 223 26.03 -6.95 -1.18
C PHE A 223 27.38 -6.97 -1.93
N PRO A 224 27.37 -7.14 -3.27
CA PRO A 224 28.55 -6.95 -4.09
C PRO A 224 29.02 -5.50 -4.05
N VAL A 225 30.32 -5.31 -3.88
CA VAL A 225 31.02 -4.02 -3.82
C VAL A 225 32.09 -3.96 -4.90
N VAL A 226 32.30 -2.77 -5.45
CA VAL A 226 33.38 -2.48 -6.41
C VAL A 226 33.97 -1.10 -6.12
N ALA A 227 35.28 -0.97 -6.27
CA ALA A 227 36.00 0.28 -6.16
C ALA A 227 37.22 0.27 -7.09
N ALA A 228 37.61 1.45 -7.58
CA ALA A 228 38.82 1.65 -8.36
C ALA A 228 39.98 2.16 -7.50
N LEU A 229 41.21 1.74 -7.83
CA LEU A 229 42.46 2.31 -7.34
C LEU A 229 43.24 2.88 -8.53
N ARG A 230 43.54 4.17 -8.47
CA ARG A 230 44.38 4.89 -9.44
C ARG A 230 45.59 5.49 -8.74
N ASP A 231 46.65 5.77 -9.50
CA ASP A 231 47.77 6.58 -9.02
C ASP A 231 47.56 8.08 -9.30
N VAL A 232 48.56 8.90 -8.94
CA VAL A 232 48.52 10.36 -9.09
C VAL A 232 48.35 10.82 -10.54
N ASP A 233 48.80 10.02 -11.50
CA ASP A 233 48.67 10.28 -12.94
C ASP A 233 47.34 9.74 -13.51
N GLY A 234 46.44 9.29 -12.64
CA GLY A 234 45.15 8.68 -12.99
C GLY A 234 45.25 7.25 -13.54
N SER A 235 46.43 6.64 -13.59
CA SER A 235 46.64 5.32 -14.19
C SER A 235 46.11 4.19 -13.29
N PRO A 236 45.57 3.10 -13.86
CA PRO A 236 44.98 2.01 -13.09
C PRO A 236 46.05 1.19 -12.32
N VAL A 237 45.89 1.09 -10.99
CA VAL A 237 46.85 0.39 -10.12
C VAL A 237 46.41 -1.06 -9.93
N SER A 238 46.88 -1.95 -10.80
CA SER A 238 46.51 -3.36 -10.86
C SER A 238 47.24 -4.26 -9.85
N GLY A 239 46.62 -5.38 -9.48
CA GLY A 239 47.19 -6.40 -8.59
C GLY A 239 47.28 -6.02 -7.11
N ARG A 240 46.54 -5.00 -6.66
CA ARG A 240 46.55 -4.48 -5.28
C ARG A 240 45.29 -4.91 -4.53
N THR A 241 45.41 -5.24 -3.26
CA THR A 241 44.25 -5.62 -2.43
C THR A 241 43.59 -4.37 -1.83
N LEU A 242 42.31 -4.16 -2.11
CA LEU A 242 41.44 -3.23 -1.40
C LEU A 242 40.67 -3.97 -0.29
N ASN A 243 40.59 -3.33 0.88
CA ASN A 243 39.78 -3.79 2.01
C ASN A 243 38.48 -2.98 2.07
N PHE A 244 37.35 -3.65 1.86
CA PHE A 244 36.01 -3.07 1.93
C PHE A 244 35.41 -3.35 3.30
N ALA A 245 34.82 -2.33 3.93
CA ALA A 245 34.32 -2.42 5.29
C ALA A 245 32.98 -1.69 5.46
N LEU A 246 31.90 -2.44 5.69
CA LEU A 246 30.57 -1.92 5.96
C LEU A 246 30.34 -1.81 7.47
N GLY A 247 29.98 -0.63 7.94
CA GLY A 247 29.74 -0.34 9.35
C GLY A 247 31.02 -0.19 10.19
N SER A 248 30.83 -0.12 11.51
CA SER A 248 31.90 0.12 12.48
C SER A 248 31.71 -0.75 13.73
N GLY A 249 32.74 -0.82 14.58
CA GLY A 249 32.73 -1.61 15.82
C GLY A 249 32.42 -3.08 15.59
N ASN A 250 31.63 -3.67 16.49
CA ASN A 250 31.33 -5.12 16.51
C ASN A 250 30.39 -5.58 15.38
N THR A 251 29.75 -4.66 14.64
CA THR A 251 28.90 -4.96 13.46
C THR A 251 29.63 -4.68 12.14
N ARG A 252 30.93 -4.37 12.17
CA ARG A 252 31.73 -4.11 10.97
C ARG A 252 31.94 -5.39 10.16
N GLN A 253 31.31 -5.48 9.00
CA GLN A 253 31.49 -6.58 8.05
C GLN A 253 32.55 -6.18 7.01
N THR A 254 33.34 -7.14 6.52
CA THR A 254 34.41 -6.87 5.56
C THR A 254 34.50 -7.91 4.45
N CYS A 255 34.92 -7.48 3.26
CA CYS A 255 35.47 -8.34 2.23
C CYS A 255 36.71 -7.70 1.60
N THR A 256 37.55 -8.50 0.96
CA THR A 256 38.72 -8.02 0.22
C THR A 256 38.59 -8.35 -1.26
N GLY A 257 39.04 -7.43 -2.11
CA GLY A 257 39.12 -7.64 -3.55
C GLY A 257 40.49 -7.22 -4.06
N THR A 258 41.02 -7.92 -5.07
CA THR A 258 42.26 -7.52 -5.76
C THR A 258 41.91 -6.74 -7.02
N THR A 259 42.65 -5.67 -7.31
CA THR A 259 42.41 -4.84 -8.49
C THR A 259 42.80 -5.54 -9.78
N ASP A 260 41.93 -5.48 -10.77
CA ASP A 260 42.16 -5.98 -12.13
C ASP A 260 43.05 -5.03 -12.96
N SER A 261 43.18 -5.28 -14.27
CA SER A 261 43.96 -4.45 -15.20
C SER A 261 43.41 -3.04 -15.41
N GLN A 262 42.14 -2.78 -15.03
CA GLN A 262 41.51 -1.46 -15.02
C GLN A 262 41.57 -0.80 -13.63
N GLY A 263 42.28 -1.41 -12.68
CA GLY A 263 42.41 -0.92 -11.31
C GLY A 263 41.15 -1.18 -10.46
N ALA A 264 40.18 -1.96 -10.94
CA ALA A 264 38.93 -2.22 -10.23
C ALA A 264 39.03 -3.49 -9.37
N ALA A 265 38.78 -3.36 -8.07
CA ALA A 265 38.65 -4.48 -7.15
C ALA A 265 37.17 -4.76 -6.86
N ARG A 266 36.80 -6.04 -6.78
CA ARG A 266 35.42 -6.51 -6.52
C ARG A 266 35.42 -7.55 -5.40
N CYS A 267 34.42 -7.50 -4.52
CA CYS A 267 34.11 -8.57 -3.57
C CYS A 267 32.63 -8.54 -3.15
N VAL A 268 32.19 -9.48 -2.31
CA VAL A 268 30.82 -9.55 -1.80
C VAL A 268 30.82 -9.55 -0.28
N ILE A 269 30.03 -8.67 0.32
CA ILE A 269 29.68 -8.74 1.73
C ILE A 269 28.45 -9.64 1.85
N ASN A 270 28.69 -10.90 2.24
CA ASN A 270 27.64 -11.91 2.34
C ASN A 270 26.75 -11.63 3.57
N SER A 271 25.43 -11.82 3.42
CA SER A 271 24.41 -11.61 4.46
C SER A 271 24.65 -10.36 5.30
N VAL A 272 24.42 -9.17 4.73
CA VAL A 272 24.58 -7.89 5.42
C VAL A 272 23.77 -7.87 6.73
N ASP A 273 24.41 -7.50 7.83
CA ASP A 273 23.90 -7.68 9.19
C ASP A 273 24.15 -6.44 10.07
N GLN A 274 23.79 -5.27 9.54
CA GLN A 274 24.05 -3.96 10.15
C GLN A 274 23.04 -3.60 11.25
N PRO A 275 23.37 -2.61 12.12
CA PRO A 275 22.41 -1.95 12.98
C PRO A 275 21.26 -1.34 12.16
N VAL A 276 20.07 -1.25 12.75
CA VAL A 276 18.90 -0.70 12.04
C VAL A 276 19.03 0.83 11.97
N SER A 277 19.20 1.31 10.74
CA SER A 277 19.46 2.71 10.38
C SER A 277 19.09 2.88 8.89
N PRO A 278 18.56 4.03 8.44
CA PRO A 278 18.34 4.28 7.02
C PRO A 278 19.65 4.41 6.22
N LYS A 279 20.80 4.50 6.90
CA LYS A 279 22.11 4.69 6.28
C LYS A 279 23.22 3.89 6.96
N ALA A 280 24.20 3.43 6.18
CA ALA A 280 25.41 2.77 6.67
C ALA A 280 26.65 3.31 5.94
N ALA A 281 27.78 3.44 6.64
CA ALA A 281 29.05 3.84 6.03
C ALA A 281 29.79 2.62 5.46
N LEU A 282 30.31 2.74 4.23
CA LEU A 282 31.20 1.78 3.59
C LEU A 282 32.56 2.45 3.36
N THR A 283 33.57 2.03 4.11
CA THR A 283 34.96 2.45 3.89
C THR A 283 35.64 1.48 2.93
N VAL A 284 36.39 2.00 1.95
CA VAL A 284 37.31 1.22 1.12
C VAL A 284 38.72 1.75 1.36
N ALA A 285 39.67 0.87 1.69
CA ALA A 285 41.03 1.25 2.03
C ALA A 285 42.09 0.41 1.30
N PHE A 286 43.09 1.09 0.77
CA PHE A 286 44.37 0.54 0.31
C PHE A 286 45.46 0.87 1.34
N SER A 287 46.10 -0.15 1.92
CA SER A 287 47.11 0.01 2.97
C SER A 287 48.48 0.53 2.49
N GLY A 288 48.65 0.77 1.18
CA GLY A 288 49.96 1.04 0.58
C GLY A 288 50.76 -0.23 0.35
N ASP A 289 51.82 -0.15 -0.45
CA ASP A 289 52.80 -1.22 -0.64
C ASP A 289 54.23 -0.66 -0.66
N GLY A 290 55.21 -1.38 -1.23
CA GLY A 290 56.59 -0.88 -1.36
C GLY A 290 56.75 0.30 -2.33
N ARG A 291 55.85 0.44 -3.32
CA ARG A 291 55.87 1.42 -4.42
C ARG A 291 54.82 2.52 -4.27
N TYR A 292 53.68 2.22 -3.66
CA TYR A 292 52.51 3.11 -3.58
C TYR A 292 52.19 3.53 -2.13
N LYS A 293 51.80 4.80 -1.95
CA LYS A 293 51.26 5.35 -0.69
C LYS A 293 49.85 4.81 -0.43
N PRO A 294 49.43 4.65 0.84
CA PRO A 294 48.07 4.26 1.20
C PRO A 294 47.05 5.32 0.74
N SER A 295 45.81 4.88 0.51
CA SER A 295 44.67 5.75 0.27
C SER A 295 43.37 5.10 0.77
N ASN A 296 42.33 5.89 0.99
CA ASN A 296 41.03 5.39 1.40
C ASN A 296 39.90 6.34 0.95
N THR A 297 38.68 5.83 0.95
CA THR A 297 37.46 6.60 0.70
C THR A 297 36.31 6.02 1.54
N SER A 298 35.24 6.79 1.74
CA SER A 298 34.09 6.41 2.55
C SER A 298 32.78 6.84 1.89
N GLN A 299 32.00 5.87 1.42
CA GLN A 299 30.67 6.11 0.87
C GLN A 299 29.60 6.00 1.96
N GLN A 300 28.57 6.85 1.91
CA GLN A 300 27.33 6.63 2.67
C GLN A 300 26.33 5.86 1.79
N LEU A 301 25.93 4.67 2.24
CA LEU A 301 24.95 3.82 1.59
C LEU A 301 23.56 4.03 2.19
N GLN A 302 22.53 3.84 1.36
CA GLN A 302 21.12 3.75 1.79
C GLN A 302 20.86 2.32 2.29
N LEU A 303 20.60 2.15 3.58
CA LEU A 303 20.38 0.86 4.23
C LEU A 303 18.89 0.66 4.54
N GLN A 304 18.28 -0.37 3.96
CA GLN A 304 16.93 -0.79 4.32
C GLN A 304 16.93 -2.15 5.03
N THR A 305 15.99 -2.30 5.96
CA THR A 305 15.84 -3.50 6.79
C THR A 305 14.56 -4.22 6.40
N PRO A 306 14.60 -5.51 5.98
CA PRO A 306 13.39 -6.28 5.74
C PRO A 306 12.50 -6.35 6.98
N THR A 307 11.19 -6.37 6.76
CA THR A 307 10.20 -6.52 7.82
C THR A 307 9.28 -7.71 7.55
N THR A 308 8.74 -8.27 8.62
CA THR A 308 7.68 -9.26 8.59
C THR A 308 6.50 -8.69 9.37
N LEU A 309 5.38 -8.50 8.68
CA LEU A 309 4.08 -8.21 9.27
C LEU A 309 3.29 -9.51 9.40
N GLU A 310 2.46 -9.61 10.44
CA GLU A 310 1.68 -10.80 10.77
C GLU A 310 0.29 -10.38 11.26
N TYR A 311 -0.78 -10.85 10.62
CA TYR A 311 -2.16 -10.58 10.99
C TYR A 311 -2.52 -11.29 12.30
N ARG A 312 -3.12 -10.53 13.21
CA ARG A 312 -3.49 -10.97 14.58
C ARG A 312 -4.89 -10.47 15.00
N GLY A 313 -5.73 -10.12 14.02
CA GLY A 313 -7.13 -9.77 14.23
C GLY A 313 -8.01 -10.99 14.52
N PRO A 314 -9.34 -10.82 14.55
CA PRO A 314 -10.29 -11.91 14.72
C PRO A 314 -10.28 -12.87 13.51
N THR A 315 -10.88 -14.04 13.67
CA THR A 315 -11.15 -15.02 12.59
C THR A 315 -12.61 -15.01 12.11
N HIS A 316 -13.48 -14.31 12.85
CA HIS A 316 -14.91 -14.19 12.61
C HIS A 316 -15.31 -12.71 12.61
N LEU A 317 -16.36 -12.35 11.87
CA LEU A 317 -16.86 -10.99 11.72
C LEU A 317 -18.39 -11.00 11.66
N ALA A 318 -19.04 -10.10 12.39
CA ALA A 318 -20.50 -9.96 12.43
C ALA A 318 -20.89 -8.52 12.11
N ASN A 319 -21.78 -8.31 11.13
CA ASN A 319 -22.25 -6.98 10.76
C ASN A 319 -22.97 -6.30 11.94
N GLY A 320 -22.86 -4.98 12.04
CA GLY A 320 -23.36 -4.19 13.16
C GLY A 320 -22.44 -4.18 14.39
N GLU A 321 -21.45 -5.07 14.49
CA GLU A 321 -20.54 -5.16 15.65
C GLU A 321 -19.15 -4.54 15.40
N PRO A 322 -18.45 -4.04 16.44
CA PRO A 322 -17.13 -3.42 16.25
C PRO A 322 -16.01 -4.44 15.98
N VAL A 323 -15.25 -4.24 14.90
CA VAL A 323 -14.14 -5.14 14.50
C VAL A 323 -12.81 -4.63 15.05
N LYS A 324 -12.21 -5.38 15.96
CA LYS A 324 -10.92 -5.06 16.62
C LYS A 324 -9.75 -5.69 15.86
N LEU A 325 -9.28 -5.00 14.82
CA LEU A 325 -8.15 -5.45 13.99
C LEU A 325 -6.81 -5.28 14.72
N ALA A 326 -5.90 -6.22 14.48
CA ALA A 326 -4.54 -6.18 15.03
C ALA A 326 -3.53 -6.86 14.07
N ALA A 327 -2.28 -6.40 14.13
CA ALA A 327 -1.16 -7.00 13.41
C ALA A 327 0.14 -6.82 14.22
N LYS A 328 1.14 -7.67 13.99
CA LYS A 328 2.47 -7.58 14.61
C LYS A 328 3.52 -7.33 13.54
N LEU A 329 4.30 -6.26 13.68
CA LEU A 329 5.41 -5.89 12.80
C LEU A 329 6.76 -6.19 13.47
N THR A 330 7.65 -6.87 12.76
CA THR A 330 9.00 -7.25 13.22
C THR A 330 10.06 -7.02 12.14
N ASP A 331 11.31 -6.87 12.54
CA ASP A 331 12.46 -6.80 11.63
C ASP A 331 12.95 -8.19 11.18
N PHE A 332 13.92 -8.22 10.27
CA PHE A 332 14.59 -9.46 9.80
C PHE A 332 15.23 -10.33 10.90
N ARG A 333 15.40 -9.82 12.13
CA ARG A 333 15.84 -10.58 13.31
C ARG A 333 14.68 -10.92 14.26
N THR A 334 13.44 -10.80 13.81
CA THR A 334 12.18 -10.99 14.58
C THR A 334 11.95 -9.98 15.71
N ARG A 335 12.73 -8.90 15.79
CA ARG A 335 12.60 -7.89 16.86
C ARG A 335 11.39 -6.99 16.59
N PRO A 336 10.61 -6.59 17.61
CA PRO A 336 9.43 -5.76 17.43
C PRO A 336 9.79 -4.35 16.91
N ILE A 337 9.07 -3.87 15.90
CA ILE A 337 9.23 -2.51 15.37
C ILE A 337 8.12 -1.60 15.91
N ALA A 338 8.47 -0.63 16.74
CA ALA A 338 7.55 0.32 17.35
C ALA A 338 7.39 1.62 16.53
N GLY A 339 6.28 2.34 16.75
CA GLY A 339 6.04 3.67 16.20
C GLY A 339 5.69 3.72 14.71
N LYS A 340 5.32 2.59 14.08
CA LYS A 340 5.02 2.50 12.65
C LYS A 340 3.51 2.36 12.40
N SER A 341 3.01 3.04 11.38
CA SER A 341 1.60 2.98 10.98
C SER A 341 1.34 1.76 10.11
N VAL A 342 0.43 0.89 10.56
CA VAL A 342 -0.08 -0.26 9.80
C VAL A 342 -1.53 0.00 9.43
N ARG A 343 -1.84 -0.01 8.13
CA ARG A 343 -3.23 0.02 7.64
C ARG A 343 -3.78 -1.39 7.69
N MET A 344 -5.00 -1.55 8.22
CA MET A 344 -5.70 -2.82 8.27
C MET A 344 -7.11 -2.64 7.67
N ASN A 345 -7.57 -3.62 6.92
CA ASN A 345 -8.86 -3.58 6.22
C ASN A 345 -9.62 -4.91 6.34
N VAL A 346 -10.92 -4.83 6.09
CA VAL A 346 -11.82 -5.96 5.85
C VAL A 346 -12.67 -5.66 4.62
N GLY A 347 -12.94 -6.68 3.80
CA GLY A 347 -13.68 -6.54 2.56
C GLY A 347 -12.83 -6.02 1.39
N SER A 348 -13.49 -5.84 0.25
CA SER A 348 -12.87 -5.49 -1.03
C SER A 348 -13.80 -4.60 -1.86
N GLY A 349 -13.22 -3.78 -2.75
CA GLY A 349 -13.98 -2.85 -3.59
C GLY A 349 -14.69 -1.77 -2.75
N SER A 350 -15.89 -1.39 -3.17
CA SER A 350 -16.71 -0.35 -2.50
C SER A 350 -17.17 -0.73 -1.08
N ALA A 351 -17.16 -2.01 -0.72
CA ALA A 351 -17.48 -2.50 0.62
C ALA A 351 -16.23 -2.65 1.52
N GLN A 352 -15.04 -2.22 1.09
CA GLN A 352 -13.86 -2.29 1.94
C GLN A 352 -13.93 -1.27 3.08
N GLN A 353 -13.92 -1.77 4.32
CA GLN A 353 -13.78 -0.94 5.52
C GLN A 353 -12.32 -1.01 6.01
N SER A 354 -11.77 0.09 6.52
CA SER A 354 -10.37 0.12 6.98
C SER A 354 -10.14 1.02 8.18
N CYS A 355 -9.05 0.74 8.91
CA CYS A 355 -8.51 1.59 9.96
C CYS A 355 -6.97 1.57 9.95
N VAL A 356 -6.35 2.47 10.72
CA VAL A 356 -4.88 2.51 10.88
C VAL A 356 -4.56 2.35 12.36
N GLY A 357 -3.60 1.49 12.68
CA GLY A 357 -3.04 1.32 14.02
C GLY A 357 -1.54 1.63 14.02
N VAL A 358 -1.03 2.23 15.09
CA VAL A 358 0.41 2.44 15.29
C VAL A 358 0.98 1.31 16.14
N THR A 359 2.15 0.79 15.77
CA THR A 359 2.79 -0.31 16.51
C THR A 359 3.33 0.15 17.87
N ASN A 360 3.03 -0.63 18.91
CA ASN A 360 3.57 -0.41 20.26
C ASN A 360 4.99 -0.99 20.41
N THR A 361 5.55 -0.94 21.62
CA THR A 361 6.88 -1.51 21.96
C THR A 361 7.02 -3.02 21.76
N GLN A 362 5.90 -3.74 21.57
CA GLN A 362 5.86 -5.17 21.22
C GLN A 362 5.61 -5.41 19.73
N GLY A 363 5.69 -4.36 18.90
CA GLY A 363 5.46 -4.40 17.47
C GLY A 363 3.98 -4.55 17.10
N THR A 364 3.05 -4.57 18.07
CA THR A 364 1.63 -4.77 17.82
C THR A 364 0.95 -3.45 17.47
N ALA A 365 0.44 -3.35 16.24
CA ALA A 365 -0.55 -2.35 15.86
C ALA A 365 -1.96 -2.88 16.18
N ARG A 366 -2.87 -1.99 16.61
CA ARG A 366 -4.30 -2.28 16.79
C ARG A 366 -5.13 -1.11 16.31
N CYS A 367 -6.27 -1.38 15.71
CA CYS A 367 -7.29 -0.37 15.41
C CYS A 367 -8.70 -0.98 15.43
N ASN A 368 -9.74 -0.15 15.40
CA ASN A 368 -11.13 -0.59 15.51
C ASN A 368 -11.97 0.01 14.39
N ILE A 369 -12.76 -0.82 13.71
CA ILE A 369 -13.85 -0.39 12.83
C ILE A 369 -15.13 -0.40 13.68
N SER A 370 -15.80 0.74 13.81
CA SER A 370 -16.88 0.93 14.80
C SER A 370 -18.11 0.03 14.59
N SER A 371 -18.39 -0.35 13.35
CA SER A 371 -19.39 -1.34 12.97
C SER A 371 -18.94 -2.00 11.67
N ALA A 372 -18.90 -3.33 11.64
CA ALA A 372 -18.83 -4.06 10.38
C ALA A 372 -20.07 -3.81 9.52
N ASP A 373 -19.85 -3.69 8.22
CA ASP A 373 -20.86 -3.78 7.18
C ASP A 373 -20.20 -4.43 5.96
N GLN A 374 -20.50 -5.71 5.73
CA GLN A 374 -19.87 -6.56 4.74
C GLN A 374 -20.91 -7.36 3.95
N PRO A 375 -20.81 -7.45 2.61
CA PRO A 375 -21.77 -8.17 1.78
C PRO A 375 -21.68 -9.69 2.02
N LEU A 376 -22.84 -10.35 2.04
CA LEU A 376 -22.89 -11.81 2.18
C LEU A 376 -22.52 -12.50 0.85
N THR A 377 -21.29 -13.01 0.79
CA THR A 377 -20.80 -13.88 -0.29
C THR A 377 -21.37 -15.30 -0.17
N ASP A 378 -21.30 -16.10 -1.23
CA ASP A 378 -21.77 -17.50 -1.21
C ASP A 378 -20.99 -18.36 -0.22
N SER A 379 -19.67 -18.18 -0.14
CA SER A 379 -18.80 -18.80 0.87
C SER A 379 -19.00 -18.27 2.29
N ALA A 380 -19.76 -17.17 2.47
CA ALA A 380 -19.88 -16.43 3.72
C ALA A 380 -18.52 -16.08 4.35
N THR A 381 -17.60 -15.59 3.52
CA THR A 381 -16.26 -15.17 3.95
C THR A 381 -15.94 -13.74 3.50
N VAL A 382 -15.16 -13.04 4.33
CA VAL A 382 -14.67 -11.67 4.11
C VAL A 382 -13.14 -11.68 4.14
N PRO A 383 -12.44 -11.14 3.13
CA PRO A 383 -10.98 -10.99 3.18
C PRO A 383 -10.59 -9.93 4.20
N ALA A 384 -9.46 -10.10 4.86
CA ALA A 384 -8.82 -9.09 5.71
C ALA A 384 -7.33 -9.01 5.40
N GLN A 385 -6.75 -7.81 5.41
CA GLN A 385 -5.32 -7.60 5.18
C GLN A 385 -4.77 -6.60 6.20
N ALA A 386 -3.50 -6.78 6.54
CA ALA A 386 -2.67 -5.79 7.22
C ALA A 386 -1.53 -5.39 6.27
N ARG A 387 -1.20 -4.10 6.20
CA ARG A 387 -0.15 -3.57 5.31
C ARG A 387 0.66 -2.46 5.99
N PHE A 388 1.97 -2.64 6.00
CA PHE A 388 2.97 -1.64 6.36
C PHE A 388 3.68 -1.18 5.08
N SER A 389 3.59 0.10 4.74
CA SER A 389 4.09 0.64 3.47
C SER A 389 5.62 0.72 3.35
N GLY A 390 6.36 0.46 4.42
CA GLY A 390 7.80 0.73 4.47
C GLY A 390 8.13 2.21 4.77
N ASP A 391 9.42 2.49 4.86
CA ASP A 391 10.05 3.81 4.98
C ASP A 391 11.56 3.71 4.62
N ASP A 392 12.30 4.81 4.74
CA ASP A 392 13.75 4.87 4.43
C ASP A 392 14.60 3.85 5.22
N THR A 393 14.12 3.38 6.37
CA THR A 393 14.82 2.41 7.23
C THR A 393 14.31 0.97 7.03
N TYR A 394 13.05 0.81 6.63
CA TYR A 394 12.35 -0.48 6.63
C TYR A 394 11.63 -0.77 5.31
N LEU A 395 11.84 -1.96 4.75
CA LEU A 395 11.05 -2.41 3.60
C LEU A 395 9.59 -2.66 4.00
N ALA A 396 8.69 -2.46 3.03
CA ALA A 396 7.26 -2.76 3.15
C ALA A 396 7.02 -4.25 3.46
N SER A 397 5.89 -4.53 4.13
CA SER A 397 5.38 -5.89 4.31
C SER A 397 3.87 -5.89 4.49
N GLU A 398 3.23 -6.99 4.08
CA GLU A 398 1.80 -7.21 4.23
C GLU A 398 1.49 -8.68 4.55
N ASP A 399 0.34 -8.91 5.15
CA ASP A 399 -0.20 -10.23 5.47
C ASP A 399 -1.73 -10.22 5.35
N ALA A 400 -2.32 -11.38 5.10
CA ALA A 400 -3.75 -11.51 4.79
C ALA A 400 -4.39 -12.74 5.44
N ALA A 401 -5.66 -12.59 5.81
CA ALA A 401 -6.50 -13.61 6.41
C ALA A 401 -7.87 -13.66 5.74
N THR A 402 -8.56 -14.79 5.86
CA THR A 402 -9.96 -14.94 5.46
C THR A 402 -10.82 -15.11 6.70
N LEU A 403 -11.76 -14.19 6.89
CA LEU A 403 -12.68 -14.17 8.03
C LEU A 403 -13.97 -14.91 7.67
N LYS A 404 -14.52 -15.66 8.62
CA LYS A 404 -15.90 -16.16 8.56
C LYS A 404 -16.88 -15.01 8.84
N LEU A 405 -17.79 -14.72 7.92
CA LEU A 405 -18.88 -13.76 8.12
C LEU A 405 -20.05 -14.48 8.79
N GLN A 406 -20.49 -13.99 9.95
CA GLN A 406 -21.72 -14.45 10.58
C GLN A 406 -22.91 -14.11 9.67
N TYR A 407 -23.78 -15.09 9.42
CA TYR A 407 -25.01 -14.90 8.66
C TYR A 407 -26.16 -15.72 9.25
N PHE A 408 -27.37 -15.45 8.75
CA PHE A 408 -28.58 -16.09 9.18
C PHE A 408 -29.33 -16.69 7.98
N THR A 409 -30.01 -17.81 8.22
CA THR A 409 -31.00 -18.37 7.29
C THR A 409 -32.32 -18.64 7.98
N GLY A 410 -33.41 -18.56 7.24
CA GLY A 410 -34.73 -18.88 7.78
C GLY A 410 -35.84 -18.80 6.74
N ARG A 411 -36.99 -19.36 7.10
CA ARG A 411 -38.21 -19.36 6.27
C ARG A 411 -39.44 -19.36 7.17
N ALA A 412 -40.55 -18.84 6.67
CA ALA A 412 -41.85 -18.98 7.30
C ALA A 412 -42.94 -19.17 6.23
N TYR A 413 -43.89 -20.06 6.46
CA TYR A 413 -45.07 -20.19 5.61
C TYR A 413 -46.37 -20.41 6.41
N GLY A 414 -47.49 -19.98 5.81
CA GLY A 414 -48.81 -20.00 6.45
C GLY A 414 -49.39 -21.41 6.60
N ALA A 415 -49.60 -22.08 5.46
CA ALA A 415 -50.09 -23.46 5.40
C ALA A 415 -49.51 -24.24 4.22
N SER A 416 -49.43 -25.56 4.33
CA SER A 416 -49.33 -26.50 3.22
C SER A 416 -50.17 -27.74 3.52
N ALA A 417 -50.60 -28.47 2.48
CA ALA A 417 -51.40 -29.68 2.64
C ALA A 417 -51.18 -30.63 1.47
N ASN A 418 -50.87 -31.89 1.75
CA ASN A 418 -51.00 -32.98 0.78
C ASN A 418 -51.99 -34.00 1.32
N VAL A 419 -53.11 -34.16 0.62
CA VAL A 419 -54.25 -34.98 1.07
C VAL A 419 -54.75 -35.82 -0.09
N THR A 420 -54.53 -37.13 -0.02
CA THR A 420 -54.83 -38.10 -1.08
C THR A 420 -55.92 -39.05 -0.60
N LEU A 421 -57.19 -38.71 -0.85
CA LEU A 421 -58.33 -39.54 -0.43
C LEU A 421 -58.77 -40.49 -1.55
N PRO A 422 -58.79 -41.83 -1.33
CA PRO A 422 -59.34 -42.77 -2.29
C PRO A 422 -60.82 -42.45 -2.60
N LEU A 423 -61.18 -42.49 -3.88
CA LEU A 423 -62.54 -42.21 -4.40
C LEU A 423 -63.04 -40.76 -4.23
N LEU A 424 -62.19 -39.82 -3.80
CA LEU A 424 -62.51 -38.39 -3.68
C LEU A 424 -61.44 -37.52 -4.38
N LEU A 425 -61.76 -36.25 -4.60
CA LEU A 425 -60.78 -35.25 -4.99
C LEU A 425 -59.87 -34.95 -3.80
N GLY A 426 -58.58 -35.24 -3.96
CA GLY A 426 -57.54 -34.82 -3.03
C GLY A 426 -57.21 -33.32 -3.14
N ILE A 427 -56.26 -32.89 -2.31
CA ILE A 427 -55.71 -31.53 -2.31
C ILE A 427 -54.19 -31.64 -2.32
N ASP A 428 -53.55 -30.91 -3.24
CA ASP A 428 -52.14 -30.58 -3.16
C ASP A 428 -52.00 -29.06 -3.08
N LEU A 429 -51.64 -28.58 -1.89
CA LEU A 429 -51.53 -27.18 -1.52
C LEU A 429 -50.05 -26.89 -1.21
N PRO A 430 -49.29 -26.29 -2.14
CA PRO A 430 -47.92 -25.89 -1.86
C PRO A 430 -47.90 -24.84 -0.74
N ALA A 431 -46.77 -24.77 -0.02
CA ALA A 431 -46.54 -23.82 1.06
C ALA A 431 -46.92 -22.39 0.67
N GLN A 432 -47.97 -21.84 1.30
CA GLN A 432 -48.49 -20.51 0.97
C GLN A 432 -49.19 -19.82 2.15
N PRO A 433 -49.15 -18.47 2.19
CA PRO A 433 -48.09 -17.67 1.60
C PRO A 433 -46.74 -18.08 2.21
N ASP A 434 -45.64 -17.76 1.55
CA ASP A 434 -44.29 -18.23 1.91
C ASP A 434 -43.30 -17.05 1.79
N THR A 435 -42.38 -16.91 2.74
CA THR A 435 -41.28 -15.94 2.66
C THR A 435 -40.21 -16.34 1.64
N SER A 436 -40.25 -17.58 1.16
CA SER A 436 -39.11 -18.32 0.59
C SER A 436 -37.94 -18.44 1.57
N ALA A 437 -36.84 -19.05 1.13
CA ALA A 437 -35.63 -19.15 1.94
C ALA A 437 -34.90 -17.80 2.00
N VAL A 438 -34.88 -17.19 3.18
CA VAL A 438 -34.08 -15.99 3.47
C VAL A 438 -32.67 -16.42 3.83
N ARG A 439 -31.66 -15.76 3.26
CA ARG A 439 -30.24 -15.87 3.62
C ARG A 439 -29.65 -14.46 3.66
N THR A 440 -29.15 -14.01 4.81
CA THR A 440 -28.70 -12.61 4.99
C THR A 440 -27.65 -12.45 6.10
N ALA A 441 -26.75 -11.48 5.93
CA ALA A 441 -25.87 -10.97 6.98
C ALA A 441 -26.27 -9.56 7.44
N HIS A 442 -27.47 -9.10 7.05
CA HIS A 442 -27.99 -7.76 7.30
C HIS A 442 -29.32 -7.81 8.03
N SER A 443 -29.61 -6.76 8.80
CA SER A 443 -30.93 -6.55 9.42
C SER A 443 -32.01 -6.26 8.37
N GLY A 444 -33.22 -6.79 8.57
CA GLY A 444 -34.31 -6.61 7.62
C GLY A 444 -35.60 -7.31 8.04
N THR A 445 -36.57 -7.33 7.13
CA THR A 445 -37.83 -8.08 7.26
C THR A 445 -38.27 -8.58 5.89
N THR A 446 -38.50 -9.87 5.78
CA THR A 446 -39.13 -10.51 4.61
C THR A 446 -40.48 -11.04 5.05
N ALA A 447 -41.56 -10.48 4.50
CA ALA A 447 -42.92 -10.94 4.71
C ALA A 447 -43.69 -10.80 3.39
N PRO A 448 -44.31 -11.86 2.85
CA PRO A 448 -45.32 -11.72 1.80
C PRO A 448 -46.55 -11.01 2.36
N GLY A 449 -47.43 -10.54 1.47
CA GLY A 449 -48.75 -10.07 1.89
C GLY A 449 -49.55 -11.21 2.54
N CYS A 450 -50.25 -10.91 3.64
CA CYS A 450 -51.07 -11.92 4.30
C CYS A 450 -52.17 -12.44 3.38
N THR A 451 -52.39 -13.75 3.33
CA THR A 451 -53.50 -14.34 2.58
C THR A 451 -54.79 -14.15 3.36
N ALA A 452 -55.68 -13.28 2.87
CA ALA A 452 -56.94 -12.94 3.53
C ALA A 452 -57.84 -14.17 3.78
N THR A 453 -58.02 -15.01 2.74
CA THR A 453 -58.72 -16.29 2.87
C THR A 453 -58.13 -17.30 1.90
N LEU A 454 -57.83 -18.50 2.40
CA LEU A 454 -57.60 -19.70 1.61
C LEU A 454 -58.82 -20.61 1.80
N SER A 455 -59.38 -21.12 0.70
CA SER A 455 -60.57 -21.98 0.75
C SER A 455 -60.43 -23.15 -0.20
N THR A 456 -60.57 -24.36 0.34
CA THR A 456 -60.51 -25.64 -0.35
C THR A 456 -61.59 -26.56 0.23
N PRO A 457 -61.95 -27.70 -0.41
CA PRO A 457 -63.00 -28.59 0.09
C PRO A 457 -62.78 -29.18 1.49
N LEU A 458 -61.54 -29.23 1.98
CA LEU A 458 -61.17 -29.87 3.25
C LEU A 458 -60.50 -28.91 4.26
N LEU A 459 -59.99 -27.76 3.79
CA LEU A 459 -59.26 -26.77 4.58
C LEU A 459 -59.72 -25.36 4.19
N THR A 460 -60.20 -24.59 5.17
CA THR A 460 -60.47 -23.16 5.04
C THR A 460 -59.71 -22.40 6.12
N SER A 461 -59.01 -21.31 5.77
CA SER A 461 -58.24 -20.51 6.72
C SER A 461 -58.26 -19.02 6.41
N GLU A 462 -58.20 -18.20 7.45
CA GLU A 462 -58.22 -16.75 7.39
C GLU A 462 -56.89 -16.17 7.89
N SER A 463 -56.44 -15.09 7.25
CA SER A 463 -55.29 -14.27 7.65
C SER A 463 -54.01 -15.07 7.96
N LEU A 464 -53.42 -15.68 6.91
CA LEU A 464 -52.12 -16.34 6.98
C LEU A 464 -51.00 -15.30 6.82
N CYS A 465 -50.20 -15.05 7.87
CA CYS A 465 -49.12 -14.06 7.87
C CYS A 465 -47.77 -14.65 8.34
N PRO A 466 -46.92 -15.15 7.44
CA PRO A 466 -45.54 -15.51 7.73
C PRO A 466 -44.60 -14.30 7.59
N LYS A 467 -43.53 -14.28 8.38
CA LYS A 467 -42.51 -13.22 8.42
C LYS A 467 -41.18 -13.76 8.94
N VAL A 468 -40.09 -13.41 8.27
CA VAL A 468 -38.71 -13.54 8.77
C VAL A 468 -38.17 -12.14 9.08
N THR A 469 -37.52 -11.98 10.22
CA THR A 469 -36.92 -10.71 10.69
C THR A 469 -35.49 -10.96 11.14
N THR A 470 -34.58 -10.06 10.79
CA THR A 470 -33.19 -10.08 11.28
C THR A 470 -32.82 -8.76 11.96
N THR A 471 -32.10 -8.85 13.07
CA THR A 471 -31.46 -7.72 13.75
C THR A 471 -29.96 -7.93 13.83
N LEU A 472 -29.21 -6.84 13.95
CA LEU A 472 -27.76 -6.84 14.17
C LEU A 472 -27.46 -6.17 15.51
N ASN A 473 -26.36 -6.58 16.16
CA ASN A 473 -25.87 -6.06 17.44
C ASN A 473 -26.99 -5.85 18.51
N PRO A 474 -27.59 -6.93 19.05
CA PRO A 474 -27.20 -8.34 18.86
C PRO A 474 -27.71 -8.95 17.55
N GLY A 475 -26.89 -9.81 16.95
CA GLY A 475 -27.26 -10.62 15.79
C GLY A 475 -28.32 -11.67 16.14
N VAL A 476 -29.54 -11.52 15.63
CA VAL A 476 -30.68 -12.43 15.87
C VAL A 476 -31.51 -12.58 14.60
N ILE A 477 -32.00 -13.80 14.34
CA ILE A 477 -33.06 -14.07 13.38
C ILE A 477 -34.31 -14.61 14.09
N THR A 478 -35.48 -14.09 13.72
CA THR A 478 -36.79 -14.59 14.17
C THR A 478 -37.69 -14.82 12.97
N SER A 479 -38.14 -16.05 12.81
CA SER A 479 -39.15 -16.48 11.85
C SER A 479 -40.44 -16.75 12.59
N SER A 480 -41.53 -16.09 12.20
CA SER A 480 -42.86 -16.20 12.80
C SER A 480 -43.90 -16.49 11.73
N SER A 481 -44.89 -17.33 12.02
CA SER A 481 -46.06 -17.51 11.16
C SER A 481 -47.33 -17.49 11.99
N THR A 482 -48.25 -16.58 11.68
CA THR A 482 -49.54 -16.43 12.37
C THR A 482 -50.69 -16.85 11.46
N VAL A 483 -51.72 -17.43 12.07
CA VAL A 483 -52.96 -17.87 11.41
C VAL A 483 -54.14 -17.50 12.31
N GLU A 484 -55.01 -16.62 11.81
CA GLU A 484 -56.13 -16.10 12.60
C GLU A 484 -57.19 -17.16 12.87
N SER A 485 -57.61 -17.87 11.81
CA SER A 485 -58.51 -19.02 11.91
C SER A 485 -58.14 -20.11 10.89
N VAL A 486 -58.34 -21.38 11.27
CA VAL A 486 -58.34 -22.55 10.41
C VAL A 486 -59.51 -23.44 10.82
N ARG A 487 -60.24 -23.95 9.83
CA ARG A 487 -61.13 -25.11 9.96
C ARG A 487 -60.66 -26.22 9.02
N VAL A 488 -60.46 -27.42 9.55
CA VAL A 488 -60.17 -28.64 8.80
C VAL A 488 -61.35 -29.59 8.90
N GLY A 489 -61.86 -30.07 7.77
CA GLY A 489 -62.97 -31.02 7.67
C GLY A 489 -62.60 -32.22 6.80
N LEU A 490 -62.03 -33.27 7.39
CA LEU A 490 -61.73 -34.52 6.70
C LEU A 490 -62.92 -35.51 6.80
N PRO A 491 -63.31 -36.20 5.72
CA PRO A 491 -64.39 -37.18 5.75
C PRO A 491 -64.16 -38.29 6.78
N GLY A 492 -65.15 -38.52 7.64
CA GLY A 492 -65.08 -39.54 8.71
C GLY A 492 -64.39 -39.09 10.00
N SER A 493 -63.79 -37.89 10.05
CA SER A 493 -63.19 -37.31 11.25
C SER A 493 -64.03 -36.15 11.82
N PRO A 494 -63.89 -35.80 13.11
CA PRO A 494 -64.45 -34.57 13.65
C PRO A 494 -63.81 -33.35 12.99
N VAL A 495 -64.59 -32.28 12.80
CA VAL A 495 -64.06 -30.98 12.38
C VAL A 495 -63.06 -30.48 13.43
N ILE A 496 -61.88 -30.03 12.98
CA ILE A 496 -60.84 -29.42 13.80
C ILE A 496 -60.85 -27.91 13.52
N GLU A 497 -60.89 -27.10 14.57
CA GLU A 497 -60.81 -25.64 14.46
C GLU A 497 -59.65 -25.14 15.30
N ILE A 498 -58.80 -24.32 14.69
CA ILE A 498 -57.63 -23.70 15.29
C ILE A 498 -57.80 -22.19 15.13
N SER A 499 -57.51 -21.40 16.18
CA SER A 499 -57.58 -19.93 16.09
C SER A 499 -56.49 -19.25 16.92
N GLY A 500 -56.04 -18.10 16.41
CA GLY A 500 -54.92 -17.35 16.98
C GLY A 500 -53.63 -18.19 17.05
N LEU A 501 -53.39 -19.03 16.05
CA LEU A 501 -52.18 -19.83 15.97
C LEU A 501 -50.99 -18.91 15.65
N THR A 502 -49.91 -19.05 16.40
CA THR A 502 -48.62 -18.42 16.15
C THR A 502 -47.53 -19.44 16.42
N ALA A 503 -46.72 -19.76 15.40
CA ALA A 503 -45.43 -20.44 15.58
C ALA A 503 -44.30 -19.41 15.50
N THR A 504 -43.25 -19.59 16.31
CA THR A 504 -42.05 -18.74 16.28
C THR A 504 -40.80 -19.58 16.47
N ALA A 505 -39.85 -19.45 15.54
CA ALA A 505 -38.48 -19.93 15.63
C ALA A 505 -37.55 -18.70 15.78
N THR A 506 -36.73 -18.67 16.82
CA THR A 506 -35.69 -17.64 17.00
C THR A 506 -34.32 -18.28 17.22
N SER A 507 -33.32 -17.77 16.51
CA SER A 507 -31.94 -18.25 16.58
C SER A 507 -30.92 -17.11 16.61
N ARG A 508 -29.85 -17.33 17.37
CA ARG A 508 -28.68 -16.46 17.48
C ARG A 508 -27.48 -17.28 17.92
N CYS A 509 -26.26 -16.78 17.71
CA CYS A 509 -25.07 -17.45 18.23
C CYS A 509 -25.18 -17.64 19.75
N GLY A 510 -25.12 -18.90 20.18
CA GLY A 510 -25.18 -19.29 21.59
C GLY A 510 -26.54 -19.77 22.10
N SER A 511 -27.66 -19.60 21.37
CA SER A 511 -28.97 -20.14 21.77
C SER A 511 -30.03 -20.13 20.66
N THR A 512 -30.81 -21.20 20.57
CA THR A 512 -32.09 -21.26 19.83
C THR A 512 -33.28 -21.17 20.81
N SER A 513 -34.47 -20.87 20.31
CA SER A 513 -35.73 -21.00 21.04
C SER A 513 -36.92 -21.13 20.09
N GLY A 514 -37.74 -22.16 20.27
CA GLY A 514 -38.99 -22.34 19.53
C GLY A 514 -40.21 -22.23 20.44
N SER A 515 -41.32 -21.71 19.93
CA SER A 515 -42.59 -21.66 20.66
C SER A 515 -43.81 -21.70 19.74
N THR A 516 -44.94 -22.14 20.29
CA THR A 516 -46.25 -22.12 19.64
C THR A 516 -47.32 -21.70 20.63
N THR A 517 -48.28 -20.87 20.19
CA THR A 517 -49.52 -20.58 20.91
C THR A 517 -50.71 -20.75 19.97
N MET A 518 -51.82 -21.31 20.45
CA MET A 518 -53.11 -21.36 19.73
C MET A 518 -54.28 -21.69 20.66
N LYS A 519 -55.51 -21.56 20.16
CA LYS A 519 -56.71 -22.21 20.70
C LYS A 519 -57.11 -23.38 19.79
N LEU A 520 -57.64 -24.46 20.38
CA LEU A 520 -58.03 -25.68 19.68
C LEU A 520 -59.44 -26.14 20.07
N VAL A 521 -60.26 -26.47 19.08
CA VAL A 521 -61.58 -27.08 19.22
C VAL A 521 -61.65 -28.31 18.30
N ILE A 522 -62.17 -29.43 18.81
CA ILE A 522 -62.33 -30.66 18.03
C ILE A 522 -63.77 -31.16 18.21
N GLY A 523 -64.51 -31.30 17.11
CA GLY A 523 -65.93 -31.72 17.14
C GLY A 523 -66.81 -30.80 17.99
N GLY A 524 -66.53 -29.49 17.99
CA GLY A 524 -67.24 -28.49 18.80
C GLY A 524 -66.88 -28.47 20.30
N LYS A 525 -65.88 -29.24 20.75
CA LYS A 525 -65.38 -29.23 22.13
C LYS A 525 -64.00 -28.58 22.20
N THR A 526 -63.82 -27.62 23.09
CA THR A 526 -62.52 -27.01 23.39
C THR A 526 -61.55 -28.06 23.95
N VAL A 527 -60.33 -28.09 23.43
CA VAL A 527 -59.25 -28.98 23.86
C VAL A 527 -58.13 -28.16 24.49
N SER A 528 -57.58 -28.63 25.61
CA SER A 528 -56.42 -27.99 26.23
C SER A 528 -55.20 -28.19 25.33
N VAL A 529 -54.53 -27.09 24.96
CA VAL A 529 -53.34 -27.10 24.09
C VAL A 529 -52.09 -27.31 24.96
N PRO A 530 -51.33 -28.39 24.78
CA PRO A 530 -50.07 -28.60 25.50
C PRO A 530 -49.03 -27.52 25.14
N THR A 531 -48.20 -27.14 26.11
CA THR A 531 -47.14 -26.12 25.93
C THR A 531 -45.74 -26.70 25.71
N ALA A 532 -45.55 -28.01 25.89
CA ALA A 532 -44.26 -28.67 25.64
C ALA A 532 -44.00 -28.84 24.13
N PRO A 533 -42.73 -28.78 23.68
CA PRO A 533 -42.36 -29.17 22.31
C PRO A 533 -42.78 -30.61 21.97
N ASN A 534 -43.01 -30.88 20.69
CA ASN A 534 -43.33 -32.20 20.15
C ASN A 534 -44.55 -32.88 20.83
N SER A 535 -45.53 -32.07 21.24
CA SER A 535 -46.74 -32.57 21.91
C SER A 535 -47.72 -33.17 20.90
N THR A 536 -48.36 -34.30 21.24
CA THR A 536 -49.28 -34.97 20.32
C THR A 536 -50.68 -35.18 20.91
N ILE A 537 -51.71 -34.98 20.08
CA ILE A 537 -53.11 -35.27 20.40
C ILE A 537 -53.62 -36.29 19.39
N GLY A 538 -54.02 -37.47 19.87
CA GLY A 538 -54.64 -38.50 19.02
C GLY A 538 -56.07 -38.14 18.61
N LEU A 539 -56.46 -38.50 17.38
CA LEU A 539 -57.74 -38.14 16.77
C LEU A 539 -58.59 -39.38 16.44
N PRO A 540 -59.93 -39.28 16.49
CA PRO A 540 -60.80 -40.33 15.98
C PRO A 540 -60.54 -40.61 14.49
N GLY A 541 -60.45 -41.89 14.13
CA GLY A 541 -60.05 -42.34 12.80
C GLY A 541 -58.56 -42.66 12.64
N GLY A 542 -57.76 -42.55 13.71
CA GLY A 542 -56.34 -42.94 13.72
C GLY A 542 -55.35 -41.82 13.40
N GLY A 543 -55.84 -40.63 13.06
CA GLY A 543 -55.01 -39.45 12.86
C GLY A 543 -54.36 -38.92 14.14
N GLN A 544 -53.40 -38.02 13.98
CA GLN A 544 -52.67 -37.37 15.07
C GLN A 544 -52.47 -35.89 14.73
N LEU A 545 -52.66 -35.02 15.72
CA LEU A 545 -52.28 -33.61 15.66
C LEU A 545 -51.02 -33.42 16.50
N VAL A 546 -49.89 -33.16 15.84
CA VAL A 546 -48.64 -32.72 16.49
C VAL A 546 -48.70 -31.20 16.66
N ILE A 547 -48.28 -30.71 17.82
CA ILE A 547 -48.37 -29.32 18.24
C ILE A 547 -47.00 -28.89 18.74
N ASN A 548 -46.55 -27.71 18.33
CA ASN A 548 -45.23 -27.20 18.66
C ASN A 548 -44.13 -28.22 18.30
N GLU A 549 -44.21 -28.78 17.09
CA GLU A 549 -43.21 -29.72 16.57
C GLU A 549 -41.89 -28.96 16.41
N GLN A 550 -40.82 -29.43 17.07
CA GLN A 550 -39.52 -28.75 17.11
C GLN A 550 -38.38 -29.73 16.82
N HIS A 551 -37.54 -29.36 15.85
CA HIS A 551 -36.33 -30.07 15.46
C HIS A 551 -35.17 -29.07 15.36
N ASP A 552 -33.94 -29.50 15.64
CA ASP A 552 -32.75 -28.69 15.34
C ASP A 552 -32.57 -28.59 13.82
N ALA A 553 -32.15 -27.43 13.32
CA ALA A 553 -31.95 -27.24 11.88
C ALA A 553 -30.57 -27.78 11.45
N GLU A 554 -30.55 -28.61 10.41
CA GLU A 554 -29.33 -29.18 9.84
C GLU A 554 -28.38 -28.10 9.27
N ASP A 555 -27.09 -28.40 9.24
CA ASP A 555 -25.99 -27.52 8.76
C ASP A 555 -25.89 -26.12 9.41
N ALA A 556 -26.46 -25.91 10.60
CA ALA A 556 -26.38 -24.66 11.37
C ALA A 556 -25.56 -24.79 12.67
N ASP A 557 -24.85 -23.72 13.07
CA ASP A 557 -24.21 -23.65 14.39
C ASP A 557 -25.25 -23.56 15.52
N TYR A 558 -26.33 -22.80 15.28
CA TYR A 558 -27.49 -22.66 16.15
C TYR A 558 -28.74 -22.45 15.29
N GLY A 559 -29.51 -23.51 15.03
CA GLY A 559 -30.74 -23.41 14.25
C GLY A 559 -31.87 -24.30 14.77
N ILE A 560 -33.11 -23.89 14.52
CA ILE A 560 -34.32 -24.60 14.95
C ILE A 560 -35.43 -24.43 13.91
N GLU A 561 -36.15 -25.51 13.66
CA GLU A 561 -37.42 -25.54 12.94
C GLU A 561 -38.57 -25.73 13.94
N VAL A 562 -39.67 -25.01 13.72
CA VAL A 562 -40.87 -25.01 14.56
C VAL A 562 -42.10 -25.03 13.66
N THR A 563 -42.89 -26.11 13.77
CA THR A 563 -44.20 -26.21 13.14
C THR A 563 -45.29 -26.14 14.21
N GLY A 564 -46.18 -25.15 14.07
CA GLY A 564 -47.18 -24.82 15.07
C GLY A 564 -48.22 -25.93 15.26
N ALA A 565 -48.79 -26.40 14.16
CA ALA A 565 -49.67 -27.56 14.14
C ALA A 565 -49.47 -28.39 12.87
N ARG A 566 -49.35 -29.72 13.03
CA ARG A 566 -49.26 -30.68 11.93
C ARG A 566 -50.26 -31.82 12.12
N LEU A 567 -51.13 -32.02 11.14
CA LEU A 567 -52.15 -33.06 11.14
C LEU A 567 -51.70 -34.20 10.22
N THR A 568 -51.58 -35.41 10.78
CA THR A 568 -51.13 -36.62 10.08
C THR A 568 -52.08 -37.81 10.34
N GLY A 569 -51.79 -38.96 9.70
CA GLY A 569 -52.09 -40.27 10.31
C GLY A 569 -53.40 -40.96 9.92
N MET A 570 -54.25 -40.39 9.07
CA MET A 570 -55.37 -41.14 8.46
C MET A 570 -54.85 -42.16 7.43
N ALA A 571 -54.19 -43.24 7.87
CA ALA A 571 -53.52 -44.24 7.03
C ALA A 571 -52.57 -43.62 5.97
N ASN A 572 -51.82 -42.58 6.35
CA ASN A 572 -50.94 -41.77 5.50
C ASN A 572 -51.63 -41.02 4.33
N LEU A 573 -52.96 -40.87 4.37
CA LEU A 573 -53.74 -40.19 3.33
C LEU A 573 -53.80 -38.65 3.49
N ALA A 574 -53.21 -38.10 4.55
CA ALA A 574 -53.18 -36.66 4.82
C ALA A 574 -51.93 -36.25 5.62
N ASP A 575 -51.27 -35.18 5.17
CA ASP A 575 -50.32 -34.34 5.93
C ASP A 575 -50.70 -32.88 5.71
N ILE A 576 -51.07 -32.16 6.78
CA ILE A 576 -51.43 -30.73 6.73
C ILE A 576 -50.58 -29.98 7.76
N VAL A 577 -49.78 -29.04 7.29
CA VAL A 577 -48.87 -28.21 8.10
C VAL A 577 -49.43 -26.80 8.19
N LEU A 578 -49.51 -26.27 9.41
CA LEU A 578 -49.99 -24.93 9.73
C LEU A 578 -48.96 -24.18 10.59
N ALA A 579 -48.66 -22.95 10.19
CA ALA A 579 -47.63 -22.10 10.78
C ALA A 579 -46.27 -22.81 10.93
N SER A 580 -45.56 -23.01 9.82
CA SER A 580 -44.19 -23.56 9.83
C SER A 580 -43.17 -22.44 9.73
N THR A 581 -42.11 -22.54 10.53
CA THR A 581 -41.05 -21.54 10.66
C THR A 581 -39.70 -22.20 10.90
N SER A 582 -38.64 -21.72 10.27
CA SER A 582 -37.26 -22.13 10.58
C SER A 582 -36.33 -20.93 10.67
N SER A 583 -35.35 -21.01 11.56
CA SER A 583 -34.39 -19.92 11.79
C SER A 583 -33.06 -20.46 12.28
N ALA A 584 -31.95 -19.98 11.72
CA ALA A 584 -30.61 -20.46 11.99
C ALA A 584 -29.57 -19.34 11.94
N ALA A 585 -28.57 -19.45 12.81
CA ALA A 585 -27.37 -18.62 12.82
C ALA A 585 -26.15 -19.48 12.47
N HIS A 586 -25.25 -18.91 11.66
CA HIS A 586 -24.12 -19.57 11.02
C HIS A 586 -22.84 -18.75 11.15
N ASN A 587 -21.70 -19.43 11.07
CA ASN A 587 -20.38 -18.86 11.28
C ASN A 587 -20.26 -18.17 12.65
N CYS A 588 -20.80 -18.81 13.68
CA CYS A 588 -20.70 -18.34 15.05
C CYS A 588 -19.28 -18.55 15.62
N PRO A 589 -18.73 -17.57 16.35
CA PRO A 589 -17.44 -17.76 17.02
C PRO A 589 -17.54 -18.83 18.11
N SER A 590 -16.46 -19.61 18.27
CA SER A 590 -16.30 -20.55 19.39
C SER A 590 -16.35 -19.82 20.73
N ARG A 591 -17.04 -20.40 21.71
CA ARG A 591 -17.08 -19.91 23.11
C ARG A 591 -15.74 -20.03 23.81
#